data_AF-A0A6A3LFH3-F1
#
_entry.id   AF-A0A6A3LFH3-F1
#
_cell.length_a   1.000
_cell.length_b   1.000
_cell.length_c   1.000
_cell.angle_alpha   90.00
_cell.angle_beta   90.00
_cell.angle_gamma   90.00
#
_symmetry.space_group_name_H-M   'P 1'
#
loop_
_entity.id
_entity.type
_entity.pdbx_description
1 polymer ?
#
loop_
_entity_poly.entity_id
_entity_poly.type
_entity_poly.pdbx_seq_one_letter_code
_entity_poly.pdbx_strand_id
1 'polypeptide(L)'
;SRTALVPFVLLSVARHLTEAHTWIDCFDTDSSKLYDQSASYIFGGAGGNGFCAGYGAGYPGRGETDIGTEYTHKVLKNDVEAGAPVCEDVGTNTYSDWRKRLSVVPGQTAYFAYLPNGHIVKDKKGVGSQHGVYWTGQVGTSLKSTLDMKPENLLDGHTMDYDDGRCGETFDYNGNPSNRAGDGKPCIGSFVVPAGTAPGIYSMVWYWTFWLDNQSAYKDQEMAKGYFGAAYSTCFEVEVTSGDGGNTSTTQQPGTVAPYNPTQGLVGAEADPMAPTPPPAVTPAPAPAPTPPIVQAAAPPAEIPAATPSPTAPAAPPAEVPAGSEVTPAPTVPEATPAPTSPEATPAPDTPPAEVPAAPEVTPAPAVLEVTPAPTAPMETPAPTTPIPETPATPTSGSTSSVCRRRMRS
;
A
#
# COMPACT_ATOMS: atom_id res chain seq x y z
N SER A 1 -32.50 16.16 42.90
CA SER A 1 -31.63 16.57 41.79
C SER A 1 -30.19 16.21 42.13
N ARG A 2 -29.70 15.06 41.68
CA ARG A 2 -28.29 14.65 41.78
C ARG A 2 -27.91 13.95 40.48
N THR A 3 -26.83 14.47 39.92
CA THR A 3 -26.31 14.33 38.58
C THR A 3 -25.79 12.91 38.33
N ALA A 4 -26.24 12.30 37.23
CA ALA A 4 -25.66 11.10 36.66
C ALA A 4 -24.40 11.49 35.88
N LEU A 5 -23.24 10.90 36.21
CA LEU A 5 -22.01 11.13 35.45
C LEU A 5 -21.00 10.00 35.60
N VAL A 6 -21.41 8.75 35.34
CA VAL A 6 -20.48 7.66 34.99
C VAL A 6 -21.26 6.65 34.14
N PRO A 7 -21.23 6.77 32.80
CA PRO A 7 -20.55 5.71 32.03
C PRO A 7 -20.01 6.24 30.68
N PHE A 8 -18.82 6.83 30.65
CA PHE A 8 -18.14 7.17 29.38
C PHE A 8 -16.71 6.62 29.26
N VAL A 9 -16.18 5.98 30.30
CA VAL A 9 -14.78 5.52 30.32
C VAL A 9 -14.63 4.06 29.89
N LEU A 10 -15.70 3.24 29.96
CA LEU A 10 -15.65 1.83 29.57
C LEU A 10 -15.92 1.55 28.08
N LEU A 11 -16.35 2.55 27.29
CA LEU A 11 -16.55 2.40 25.84
C LEU A 11 -15.25 2.52 25.02
N SER A 12 -14.12 2.85 25.65
CA SER A 12 -12.86 3.14 24.94
C SER A 12 -11.90 1.93 24.84
N VAL A 13 -12.21 0.80 25.48
CA VAL A 13 -11.33 -0.38 25.53
C VAL A 13 -11.72 -1.45 24.51
N ALA A 14 -12.89 -1.33 23.88
CA ALA A 14 -13.27 -2.15 22.72
C ALA A 14 -12.77 -1.54 21.39
N ARG A 15 -11.53 -1.01 21.37
CA ARG A 15 -10.85 -0.79 20.10
C ARG A 15 -10.47 -2.16 19.56
N HIS A 16 -11.40 -2.72 18.82
CA HIS A 16 -11.29 -3.97 18.09
C HIS A 16 -9.88 -4.10 17.49
N LEU A 17 -9.19 -5.18 17.86
CA LEU A 17 -8.06 -5.69 17.10
C LEU A 17 -8.64 -6.00 15.72
N THR A 18 -8.54 -5.05 14.80
CA THR A 18 -9.05 -5.24 13.45
C THR A 18 -7.98 -6.07 12.75
N GLU A 19 -8.29 -7.35 12.50
CA GLU A 19 -7.44 -8.26 11.73
C GLU A 19 -7.62 -7.95 10.24
N ALA A 20 -7.20 -6.74 9.86
CA ALA A 20 -7.40 -6.24 8.51
C ALA A 20 -6.26 -6.74 7.62
N HIS A 21 -6.55 -7.74 6.78
CA HIS A 21 -5.67 -8.22 5.72
C HIS A 21 -5.42 -7.16 4.65
N THR A 22 -4.49 -7.45 3.74
CA THR A 22 -3.92 -6.48 2.82
C THR A 22 -4.79 -6.32 1.58
N TRP A 23 -5.62 -5.28 1.55
CA TRP A 23 -6.42 -4.92 0.38
C TRP A 23 -6.47 -3.41 0.18
N ILE A 24 -6.91 -2.99 -1.00
CA ILE A 24 -7.23 -1.59 -1.26
C ILE A 24 -8.60 -1.25 -0.64
N ASP A 25 -8.59 -0.41 0.39
CA ASP A 25 -9.79 0.05 1.08
C ASP A 25 -10.51 1.18 0.35
N CYS A 26 -9.73 2.03 -0.30
CA CYS A 26 -10.16 3.38 -0.62
C CYS A 26 -9.34 3.92 -1.78
N PHE A 27 -10.01 4.41 -2.83
CA PHE A 27 -9.41 5.21 -3.89
C PHE A 27 -9.91 6.65 -3.81
N ASP A 28 -9.01 7.61 -4.00
CA ASP A 28 -9.35 9.03 -4.07
C ASP A 28 -8.32 9.82 -4.87
N THR A 29 -8.63 11.05 -5.24
CA THR A 29 -7.70 11.99 -5.86
C THR A 29 -7.02 12.90 -4.83
N ASP A 30 -7.43 12.82 -3.56
CA ASP A 30 -6.84 13.51 -2.43
C ASP A 30 -6.16 12.52 -1.46
N SER A 31 -4.82 12.47 -1.50
CA SER A 31 -4.03 11.61 -0.61
C SER A 31 -4.15 11.99 0.87
N SER A 32 -4.36 13.27 1.18
CA SER A 32 -4.52 13.73 2.57
C SER A 32 -5.84 13.24 3.15
N LYS A 33 -6.91 13.25 2.35
CA LYS A 33 -8.19 12.64 2.73
C LYS A 33 -8.03 11.16 3.04
N LEU A 34 -7.30 10.41 2.20
CA LEU A 34 -7.05 8.99 2.43
C LEU A 34 -6.27 8.73 3.73
N TYR A 35 -5.20 9.50 3.97
CA TYR A 35 -4.28 9.22 5.07
C TYR A 35 -4.70 9.86 6.40
N ASP A 36 -5.07 11.14 6.39
CA ASP A 36 -5.35 11.91 7.61
C ASP A 36 -6.72 11.58 8.19
N GLN A 37 -7.70 11.30 7.33
CA GLN A 37 -9.08 10.96 7.70
C GLN A 37 -9.37 9.45 7.65
N SER A 38 -8.30 8.64 7.61
CA SER A 38 -8.33 7.18 7.56
C SER A 38 -9.25 6.52 8.60
N ALA A 39 -9.28 7.04 9.82
CA ALA A 39 -10.14 6.52 10.88
C ALA A 39 -11.63 6.49 10.49
N SER A 40 -12.09 7.43 9.66
CA SER A 40 -13.51 7.53 9.26
C SER A 40 -13.97 6.34 8.44
N TYR A 41 -13.14 5.80 7.55
CA TYR A 41 -13.50 4.64 6.72
C TYR A 41 -12.93 3.33 7.23
N ILE A 42 -11.84 3.35 8.01
CA ILE A 42 -11.25 2.15 8.59
C ILE A 42 -12.01 1.69 9.84
N PHE A 43 -12.44 2.62 10.69
CA PHE A 43 -13.11 2.30 11.97
C PHE A 43 -14.57 2.77 12.02
N GLY A 44 -15.07 3.41 10.97
CA GLY A 44 -16.45 3.88 10.89
C GLY A 44 -17.51 2.78 10.71
N GLY A 45 -17.10 1.52 10.55
CA GLY A 45 -18.00 0.41 10.22
C GLY A 45 -18.76 0.71 8.92
N ALA A 46 -20.06 0.39 8.90
CA ALA A 46 -20.93 0.73 7.78
C ALA A 46 -21.06 2.25 7.55
N GLY A 47 -20.81 3.09 8.57
CA GLY A 47 -20.81 4.55 8.43
C GLY A 47 -19.63 5.09 7.59
N GLY A 48 -18.60 4.28 7.36
CA GLY A 48 -17.50 4.59 6.45
C GLY A 48 -17.81 4.35 4.97
N ASN A 49 -18.91 3.65 4.66
CA ASN A 49 -19.28 3.33 3.29
C ASN A 49 -19.61 4.61 2.50
N GLY A 50 -19.01 4.76 1.32
CA GLY A 50 -19.16 5.95 0.49
C GLY A 50 -18.23 7.12 0.86
N PHE A 51 -17.34 6.96 1.84
CA PHE A 51 -16.33 7.97 2.18
C PHE A 51 -15.36 8.25 1.01
N CYS A 52 -14.87 7.20 0.37
CA CYS A 52 -13.91 7.25 -0.74
C CYS A 52 -14.59 7.62 -2.06
N ALA A 53 -13.83 8.24 -2.97
CA ALA A 53 -14.31 8.54 -4.31
C ALA A 53 -14.45 7.27 -5.17
N GLY A 54 -13.64 6.23 -4.90
CA GLY A 54 -13.73 4.94 -5.57
C GLY A 54 -13.36 3.76 -4.68
N TYR A 55 -13.72 2.56 -5.13
CA TYR A 55 -13.50 1.30 -4.43
C TYR A 55 -13.11 0.19 -5.40
N GLY A 56 -12.51 -0.87 -4.85
CA GLY A 56 -12.32 -2.09 -5.61
C GLY A 56 -13.64 -2.79 -5.95
N ALA A 57 -13.58 -3.58 -7.00
CA ALA A 57 -14.68 -4.39 -7.50
C ALA A 57 -15.16 -5.33 -6.40
N GLY A 58 -16.43 -5.28 -6.00
CA GLY A 58 -16.97 -6.18 -4.98
C GLY A 58 -16.65 -5.81 -3.53
N TYR A 59 -15.97 -4.69 -3.26
CA TYR A 59 -15.61 -4.25 -1.90
C TYR A 59 -16.81 -4.29 -0.92
N PRO A 60 -16.78 -5.11 0.14
CA PRO A 60 -17.96 -5.27 1.01
C PRO A 60 -18.18 -4.06 1.93
N GLY A 61 -17.13 -3.29 2.19
CA GLY A 61 -17.16 -2.20 3.17
C GLY A 61 -16.80 -2.68 4.56
N ARG A 62 -16.27 -1.78 5.38
CA ARG A 62 -15.78 -2.10 6.74
C ARG A 62 -16.90 -2.29 7.78
N GLY A 63 -18.15 -2.29 7.33
CA GLY A 63 -19.29 -2.78 8.11
C GLY A 63 -19.30 -4.30 8.25
N GLU A 64 -18.63 -5.03 7.34
CA GLU A 64 -18.51 -6.48 7.41
C GLU A 64 -17.33 -6.90 8.31
N THR A 65 -17.60 -7.76 9.28
CA THR A 65 -16.63 -8.21 10.28
C THR A 65 -15.52 -9.07 9.69
N ASP A 66 -15.85 -9.79 8.62
CA ASP A 66 -14.97 -10.77 7.99
C ASP A 66 -14.40 -10.27 6.66
N ILE A 67 -14.43 -8.95 6.43
CA ILE A 67 -13.89 -8.30 5.23
C ILE A 67 -12.50 -8.83 4.86
N GLY A 68 -11.68 -9.20 5.84
CA GLY A 68 -10.35 -9.69 5.55
C GLY A 68 -10.21 -11.10 5.04
N THR A 69 -11.19 -11.95 5.31
CA THR A 69 -11.26 -13.25 4.66
C THR A 69 -12.06 -13.14 3.36
N GLU A 70 -13.10 -12.31 3.33
CA GLU A 70 -14.06 -12.23 2.22
C GLU A 70 -13.61 -11.38 1.04
N TYR A 71 -12.66 -10.46 1.23
CA TYR A 71 -12.22 -9.52 0.19
C TYR A 71 -10.73 -9.61 -0.13
N THR A 72 -10.12 -10.74 0.20
CA THR A 72 -8.69 -10.99 -0.06
C THR A 72 -8.53 -12.03 -1.16
N HIS A 73 -8.20 -11.57 -2.36
CA HIS A 73 -7.77 -12.49 -3.43
C HIS A 73 -6.30 -12.85 -3.25
N LYS A 74 -6.05 -14.01 -2.64
CA LYS A 74 -4.71 -14.55 -2.41
C LYS A 74 -4.42 -15.69 -3.39
N VAL A 75 -3.27 -15.62 -4.05
CA VAL A 75 -2.79 -16.65 -4.97
C VAL A 75 -1.43 -17.14 -4.51
N LEU A 76 -1.26 -18.45 -4.28
CA LEU A 76 0.04 -18.99 -3.85
C LEU A 76 1.05 -18.90 -4.99
N LYS A 77 2.34 -18.78 -4.67
CA LYS A 77 3.41 -18.60 -5.68
C LYS A 77 3.35 -19.63 -6.82
N ASN A 78 3.14 -20.91 -6.50
CA ASN A 78 3.04 -21.95 -7.53
C ASN A 78 1.85 -21.73 -8.48
N ASP A 79 0.73 -21.23 -7.97
CA ASP A 79 -0.46 -20.93 -8.76
C ASP A 79 -0.28 -19.63 -9.57
N VAL A 80 0.47 -18.66 -9.03
CA VAL A 80 0.91 -17.47 -9.77
C VAL A 80 1.71 -17.90 -11.00
N GLU A 81 2.69 -18.78 -10.82
CA GLU A 81 3.55 -19.31 -11.89
C GLU A 81 2.77 -20.17 -12.90
N ALA A 82 1.70 -20.83 -12.46
CA ALA A 82 0.79 -21.60 -13.31
C ALA A 82 -0.23 -20.75 -14.07
N GLY A 83 -0.38 -19.47 -13.73
CA GLY A 83 -1.30 -18.56 -14.41
C GLY A 83 -2.73 -18.55 -13.89
N ALA A 84 -2.91 -18.64 -12.57
CA ALA A 84 -4.20 -18.53 -11.91
C ALA A 84 -4.96 -17.23 -12.28
N PRO A 85 -6.31 -17.21 -12.11
CA PRO A 85 -7.10 -16.00 -12.26
C PRO A 85 -6.58 -14.86 -11.39
N VAL A 86 -6.40 -13.67 -11.99
CA VAL A 86 -5.87 -12.50 -11.26
C VAL A 86 -6.93 -11.75 -10.47
N CYS A 87 -8.21 -11.92 -10.81
CA CYS A 87 -9.33 -11.30 -10.11
C CYS A 87 -10.19 -12.36 -9.43
N GLU A 88 -10.68 -12.03 -8.24
CA GLU A 88 -11.77 -12.76 -7.62
C GLU A 88 -13.07 -12.56 -8.42
N ASP A 89 -13.92 -13.60 -8.45
CA ASP A 89 -15.24 -13.50 -9.05
C ASP A 89 -16.22 -12.83 -8.08
N VAL A 90 -16.42 -11.53 -8.26
CA VAL A 90 -17.29 -10.71 -7.42
C VAL A 90 -18.74 -10.64 -7.94
N GLY A 91 -19.07 -11.44 -8.96
CA GLY A 91 -20.39 -11.51 -9.58
C GLY A 91 -20.88 -10.18 -10.17
N THR A 92 -22.19 -10.08 -10.39
CA THR A 92 -22.82 -8.89 -11.00
C THR A 92 -22.93 -7.70 -10.05
N ASN A 93 -22.74 -7.92 -8.75
CA ASN A 93 -22.81 -6.88 -7.74
C ASN A 93 -21.42 -6.27 -7.52
N THR A 94 -20.79 -5.77 -8.58
CA THR A 94 -19.44 -5.21 -8.52
C THR A 94 -19.43 -3.78 -7.94
N TYR A 95 -20.46 -2.99 -8.25
CA TYR A 95 -20.61 -1.59 -7.84
C TYR A 95 -22.04 -1.34 -7.35
N SER A 96 -22.20 -0.35 -6.47
CA SER A 96 -23.48 -0.01 -5.83
C SER A 96 -23.61 1.51 -5.68
N ASP A 97 -24.68 1.98 -5.02
CA ASP A 97 -24.93 3.41 -4.82
C ASP A 97 -23.81 4.13 -4.05
N TRP A 98 -23.15 3.43 -3.14
CA TRP A 98 -22.02 3.96 -2.36
C TRP A 98 -20.66 3.44 -2.86
N ARG A 99 -20.62 2.21 -3.38
CA ARG A 99 -19.41 1.60 -3.93
C ARG A 99 -19.28 1.99 -5.39
N LYS A 100 -18.53 3.05 -5.64
CA LYS A 100 -18.38 3.67 -6.97
C LYS A 100 -17.02 3.35 -7.59
N ARG A 101 -16.96 3.52 -8.90
CA ARG A 101 -15.70 3.64 -9.66
C ARG A 101 -15.04 4.96 -9.30
N LEU A 102 -13.72 4.98 -9.31
CA LEU A 102 -13.01 6.26 -9.29
C LEU A 102 -13.18 6.93 -10.65
N SER A 103 -13.65 8.17 -10.68
CA SER A 103 -13.68 8.98 -11.91
C SER A 103 -12.47 9.91 -11.94
N VAL A 104 -11.69 9.89 -13.01
CA VAL A 104 -10.47 10.70 -13.18
C VAL A 104 -10.40 11.31 -14.58
N VAL A 105 -9.59 12.35 -14.75
CA VAL A 105 -9.17 12.83 -16.08
C VAL A 105 -7.78 12.26 -16.44
N PRO A 106 -7.46 12.06 -17.73
CA PRO A 106 -6.10 11.69 -18.15
C PRO A 106 -5.05 12.66 -17.59
N GLY A 107 -3.94 12.12 -17.10
CA GLY A 107 -2.85 12.87 -16.46
C GLY A 107 -3.08 13.22 -14.99
N GLN A 108 -4.26 12.95 -14.44
CA GLN A 108 -4.53 13.15 -13.01
C GLN A 108 -3.94 12.01 -12.17
N THR A 109 -3.28 12.36 -11.07
CA THR A 109 -2.85 11.38 -10.07
C THR A 109 -4.05 10.92 -9.24
N ALA A 110 -4.18 9.61 -9.13
CA ALA A 110 -5.06 8.94 -8.19
C ALA A 110 -4.23 8.28 -7.07
N TYR A 111 -4.84 8.15 -5.91
CA TYR A 111 -4.25 7.54 -4.74
C TYR A 111 -5.11 6.38 -4.25
N PHE A 112 -4.46 5.44 -3.58
CA PHE A 112 -5.14 4.35 -2.93
C PHE A 112 -4.54 4.05 -1.56
N ALA A 113 -5.40 3.65 -0.63
CA ALA A 113 -5.03 3.28 0.72
C ALA A 113 -5.14 1.76 0.91
N TYR A 114 -4.15 1.18 1.58
CA TYR A 114 -4.17 -0.22 1.99
C TYR A 114 -3.59 -0.39 3.40
N LEU A 115 -4.03 -1.43 4.11
CA LEU A 115 -3.49 -1.79 5.42
C LEU A 115 -2.44 -2.90 5.30
N PRO A 116 -1.32 -2.83 6.04
CA PRO A 116 -0.23 -3.79 5.92
C PRO A 116 -0.44 -5.11 6.66
N ASN A 117 -1.45 -5.22 7.51
CA ASN A 117 -1.77 -6.42 8.30
C ASN A 117 -0.60 -7.07 9.04
N GLY A 118 0.33 -6.27 9.58
CA GLY A 118 1.51 -6.76 10.27
C GLY A 118 2.64 -7.21 9.34
N HIS A 119 2.45 -7.20 8.02
CA HIS A 119 3.49 -7.60 7.08
C HIS A 119 4.65 -6.61 7.00
N ILE A 120 4.46 -5.38 7.49
CA ILE A 120 5.54 -4.39 7.63
C ILE A 120 6.17 -4.44 9.03
N VAL A 121 5.35 -4.47 10.07
CA VAL A 121 5.81 -4.21 11.44
C VAL A 121 6.04 -5.49 12.25
N LYS A 122 5.16 -6.48 12.09
CA LYS A 122 5.16 -7.71 12.89
C LYS A 122 6.10 -8.75 12.29
N ASP A 123 5.79 -9.25 11.10
CA ASP A 123 6.62 -10.27 10.43
C ASP A 123 7.68 -9.69 9.49
N LYS A 124 7.54 -8.41 9.12
CA LYS A 124 8.47 -7.65 8.26
C LYS A 124 8.73 -8.29 6.88
N LYS A 125 7.86 -9.19 6.41
CA LYS A 125 8.00 -9.87 5.12
C LYS A 125 7.64 -8.97 3.94
N GLY A 126 6.82 -7.95 4.18
CA GLY A 126 6.41 -6.98 3.16
C GLY A 126 7.49 -5.94 2.89
N VAL A 127 8.46 -5.78 3.80
CA VAL A 127 9.53 -4.80 3.66
C VAL A 127 10.45 -5.21 2.50
N GLY A 128 10.55 -4.35 1.49
CA GLY A 128 11.33 -4.59 0.26
C GLY A 128 10.56 -5.33 -0.84
N SER A 129 9.32 -5.76 -0.57
CA SER A 129 8.41 -6.28 -1.61
C SER A 129 7.73 -5.13 -2.34
N GLN A 130 7.19 -5.39 -3.52
CA GLN A 130 6.65 -4.35 -4.39
C GLN A 130 5.27 -4.69 -4.94
N HIS A 131 4.47 -3.66 -5.17
CA HIS A 131 3.17 -3.75 -5.82
C HIS A 131 3.11 -2.82 -7.04
N GLY A 132 2.13 -3.05 -7.92
CA GLY A 132 1.89 -2.23 -9.10
C GLY A 132 0.41 -2.16 -9.46
N VAL A 133 0.06 -1.20 -10.32
CA VAL A 133 -1.25 -1.14 -10.96
C VAL A 133 -1.09 -1.55 -12.42
N TYR A 134 -1.88 -2.54 -12.83
CA TYR A 134 -1.81 -3.15 -14.15
C TYR A 134 -3.13 -2.99 -14.89
N TRP A 135 -3.06 -2.87 -16.21
CA TRP A 135 -4.23 -2.74 -17.08
C TRP A 135 -3.89 -3.14 -18.51
N THR A 136 -4.90 -3.21 -19.37
CA THR A 136 -4.73 -3.44 -20.82
C THR A 136 -4.56 -2.15 -21.63
N GLY A 137 -4.83 -0.98 -21.02
CA GLY A 137 -4.93 0.30 -21.72
C GLY A 137 -6.10 0.41 -22.70
N GLN A 138 -7.06 -0.54 -22.69
CA GLN A 138 -8.20 -0.57 -23.61
C GLN A 138 -9.53 -0.66 -22.88
N VAL A 139 -10.48 0.21 -23.26
CA VAL A 139 -11.83 0.26 -22.70
C VAL A 139 -12.52 -1.10 -22.81
N GLY A 140 -13.16 -1.55 -21.71
CA GLY A 140 -13.96 -2.76 -21.69
C GLY A 140 -13.16 -4.08 -21.80
N THR A 141 -11.84 -4.03 -21.63
CA THR A 141 -10.98 -5.21 -21.57
C THR A 141 -10.28 -5.29 -20.22
N SER A 142 -9.83 -6.49 -19.84
CA SER A 142 -9.22 -6.75 -18.52
C SER A 142 -8.16 -7.83 -18.63
N LEU A 143 -7.12 -7.72 -17.80
CA LEU A 143 -6.16 -8.79 -17.56
C LEU A 143 -6.86 -9.97 -16.85
N LYS A 144 -6.49 -11.20 -17.18
CA LYS A 144 -7.23 -12.39 -16.71
C LYS A 144 -6.37 -13.33 -15.86
N SER A 145 -5.09 -13.40 -16.14
CA SER A 145 -4.16 -14.33 -15.51
C SER A 145 -3.08 -13.59 -14.74
N THR A 146 -2.53 -14.24 -13.70
CA THR A 146 -1.31 -13.78 -13.04
C THR A 146 -0.11 -13.69 -14.01
N LEU A 147 -0.12 -14.45 -15.12
CA LEU A 147 0.89 -14.33 -16.19
C LEU A 147 0.78 -13.01 -16.99
N ASP A 148 -0.28 -12.24 -16.79
CA ASP A 148 -0.44 -10.92 -17.38
C ASP A 148 0.21 -9.81 -16.53
N MET A 149 0.68 -10.11 -15.31
CA MET A 149 1.29 -9.13 -14.40
C MET A 149 2.75 -8.84 -14.79
N LYS A 150 2.92 -8.29 -15.99
CA LYS A 150 4.21 -8.04 -16.63
C LYS A 150 4.49 -6.55 -16.81
N PRO A 151 5.75 -6.14 -17.03
CA PRO A 151 6.12 -4.75 -17.20
C PRO A 151 5.34 -4.02 -18.31
N GLU A 152 4.98 -4.71 -19.40
CA GLU A 152 4.21 -4.09 -20.49
C GLU A 152 2.79 -3.64 -20.09
N ASN A 153 2.23 -4.29 -19.07
CA ASN A 153 0.87 -4.03 -18.58
C ASN A 153 0.86 -3.09 -17.37
N LEU A 154 2.02 -2.64 -16.87
CA LEU A 154 2.09 -1.65 -15.80
C LEU A 154 1.56 -0.30 -16.28
N LEU A 155 0.60 0.25 -15.56
CA LEU A 155 -0.05 1.52 -15.87
C LEU A 155 0.95 2.68 -16.01
N ASP A 156 1.84 2.81 -15.04
CA ASP A 156 2.87 3.85 -14.99
C ASP A 156 4.28 3.33 -15.32
N GLY A 157 4.38 2.11 -15.87
CA GLY A 157 5.65 1.48 -16.22
C GLY A 157 6.57 1.12 -15.05
N HIS A 158 6.12 1.25 -13.79
CA HIS A 158 6.91 0.93 -12.61
C HIS A 158 6.06 0.35 -11.48
N THR A 159 6.73 -0.33 -10.55
CA THR A 159 6.20 -0.79 -9.27
C THR A 159 6.63 0.15 -8.14
N MET A 160 5.97 0.03 -7.00
CA MET A 160 6.25 0.79 -5.78
C MET A 160 6.51 -0.14 -4.61
N ASP A 161 7.28 0.32 -3.62
CA ASP A 161 7.49 -0.42 -2.39
C ASP A 161 6.19 -0.56 -1.61
N TYR A 162 5.96 -1.77 -1.07
CA TYR A 162 4.83 -2.06 -0.21
C TYR A 162 4.91 -1.38 1.16
N ASP A 163 6.13 -1.14 1.64
CA ASP A 163 6.37 -0.34 2.84
C ASP A 163 6.68 1.11 2.43
N ASP A 164 5.69 2.00 2.54
CA ASP A 164 5.85 3.42 2.22
C ASP A 164 6.67 4.21 3.27
N GLY A 165 7.13 3.53 4.33
CA GLY A 165 7.91 4.11 5.41
C GLY A 165 7.09 4.90 6.45
N ARG A 166 5.79 5.08 6.23
CA ARG A 166 4.91 5.92 7.08
C ARG A 166 3.85 5.09 7.79
N CYS A 167 3.24 4.15 7.09
CA CYS A 167 2.22 3.27 7.63
C CYS A 167 2.78 2.18 8.56
N GLY A 168 1.86 1.49 9.24
CA GLY A 168 2.17 0.32 10.06
C GLY A 168 1.56 0.37 11.46
N GLU A 169 1.38 -0.80 12.04
CA GLU A 169 0.77 -1.02 13.35
C GLU A 169 1.55 -0.34 14.48
N THR A 170 0.86 -0.01 15.58
CA THR A 170 1.48 0.67 16.73
C THR A 170 2.57 -0.17 17.40
N PHE A 171 2.42 -1.50 17.39
CA PHE A 171 3.30 -2.43 18.09
C PHE A 171 3.86 -3.50 17.15
N ASP A 172 5.10 -3.90 17.40
CA ASP A 172 5.74 -5.05 16.77
C ASP A 172 5.20 -6.38 17.31
N TYR A 173 5.70 -7.49 16.75
CA TYR A 173 5.30 -8.84 17.16
C TYR A 173 5.51 -9.11 18.66
N ASN A 174 6.49 -8.46 19.29
CA ASN A 174 6.83 -8.62 20.70
C ASN A 174 6.09 -7.63 21.61
N GLY A 175 5.20 -6.80 21.05
CA GLY A 175 4.48 -5.76 21.79
C GLY A 175 5.28 -4.49 22.04
N ASN A 176 6.47 -4.33 21.44
CA ASN A 176 7.24 -3.08 21.55
C ASN A 176 6.68 -2.02 20.59
N PRO A 177 6.76 -0.72 20.92
CA PRO A 177 6.40 0.34 19.99
C PRO A 177 7.17 0.21 18.66
N SER A 178 6.43 0.23 17.55
CA SER A 178 6.99 0.05 16.20
C SER A 178 7.67 1.30 15.64
N ASN A 179 7.37 2.47 16.22
CA ASN A 179 7.69 3.80 15.69
C ASN A 179 7.04 4.10 14.32
N ARG A 180 5.96 3.39 13.96
CA ARG A 180 5.12 3.71 12.80
C ARG A 180 3.97 4.64 13.19
N ALA A 181 3.21 5.11 12.19
CA ALA A 181 2.11 6.03 12.40
C ALA A 181 0.94 5.45 13.23
N GLY A 182 0.87 4.12 13.39
CA GLY A 182 -0.03 3.44 14.30
C GLY A 182 -1.25 2.83 13.62
N ASP A 183 -2.05 2.13 14.42
CA ASP A 183 -3.21 1.40 13.93
C ASP A 183 -4.23 2.33 13.27
N GLY A 184 -4.68 1.93 12.07
CA GLY A 184 -5.58 2.73 11.24
C GLY A 184 -4.90 3.85 10.45
N LYS A 185 -3.56 3.88 10.38
CA LYS A 185 -2.84 4.68 9.39
C LYS A 185 -2.43 3.80 8.20
N PRO A 186 -3.09 3.96 7.04
CA PRO A 186 -2.84 3.12 5.88
C PRO A 186 -1.56 3.52 5.17
N CYS A 187 -1.01 2.57 4.42
CA CYS A 187 -0.01 2.86 3.41
C CYS A 187 -0.70 3.52 2.21
N ILE A 188 -0.01 4.44 1.55
CA ILE A 188 -0.56 5.15 0.39
C ILE A 188 0.25 4.81 -0.86
N GLY A 189 -0.43 4.22 -1.85
CA GLY A 189 0.07 4.13 -3.20
C GLY A 189 -0.57 5.16 -4.12
N SER A 190 -0.03 5.30 -5.32
CA SER A 190 -0.56 6.21 -6.34
C SER A 190 -0.41 5.63 -7.73
N PHE A 191 -1.21 6.14 -8.65
CA PHE A 191 -1.02 5.92 -10.08
C PHE A 191 -1.48 7.12 -10.90
N VAL A 192 -1.07 7.20 -12.16
CA VAL A 192 -1.52 8.23 -13.10
C VAL A 192 -2.13 7.55 -14.32
N VAL A 193 -3.33 7.95 -14.72
CA VAL A 193 -3.85 7.51 -16.02
C VAL A 193 -3.08 8.28 -17.11
N PRO A 194 -2.42 7.62 -18.07
CA PRO A 194 -1.60 8.30 -19.07
C PRO A 194 -2.37 9.39 -19.84
N ALA A 195 -1.68 10.48 -20.17
CA ALA A 195 -2.24 11.54 -20.99
C ALA A 195 -2.70 10.98 -22.36
N GLY A 196 -3.81 11.51 -22.88
CA GLY A 196 -4.38 11.04 -24.15
C GLY A 196 -5.19 9.74 -24.05
N THR A 197 -5.31 9.13 -22.86
CA THR A 197 -6.24 8.02 -22.62
C THR A 197 -7.66 8.45 -22.99
N ALA A 198 -8.32 7.67 -23.84
CA ALA A 198 -9.68 7.97 -24.29
C ALA A 198 -10.68 7.87 -23.12
N PRO A 199 -11.80 8.61 -23.16
CA PRO A 199 -12.86 8.44 -22.18
C PRO A 199 -13.46 7.02 -22.23
N GLY A 200 -13.75 6.45 -21.06
CA GLY A 200 -14.33 5.12 -20.94
C GLY A 200 -14.06 4.46 -19.59
N ILE A 201 -14.55 3.23 -19.44
CA ILE A 201 -14.33 2.41 -18.24
C ILE A 201 -13.17 1.45 -18.51
N TYR A 202 -12.18 1.50 -17.64
CA TYR A 202 -10.96 0.69 -17.70
C TYR A 202 -10.92 -0.25 -16.50
N SER A 203 -10.75 -1.55 -16.76
CA SER A 203 -10.47 -2.52 -15.71
C SER A 203 -8.99 -2.50 -15.36
N MET A 204 -8.69 -2.41 -14.07
CA MET A 204 -7.34 -2.34 -13.52
C MET A 204 -7.17 -3.39 -12.43
N VAL A 205 -5.91 -3.72 -12.15
CA VAL A 205 -5.51 -4.69 -11.12
C VAL A 205 -4.43 -4.04 -10.28
N TRP A 206 -4.69 -3.83 -8.99
CA TRP A 206 -3.61 -3.65 -8.03
C TRP A 206 -3.07 -5.05 -7.71
N TYR A 207 -1.77 -5.25 -7.84
CA TYR A 207 -1.14 -6.55 -7.66
C TYR A 207 0.12 -6.41 -6.81
N TRP A 208 0.20 -7.19 -5.74
CA TRP A 208 1.31 -7.21 -4.81
C TRP A 208 1.97 -8.60 -4.80
N THR A 209 3.25 -8.62 -5.13
CA THR A 209 4.11 -9.79 -5.04
C THR A 209 4.63 -9.90 -3.61
N PHE A 210 3.92 -10.62 -2.74
CA PHE A 210 4.31 -10.83 -1.34
C PHE A 210 5.32 -11.98 -1.20
N TRP A 211 6.46 -11.86 -1.87
CA TRP A 211 7.69 -12.61 -1.60
C TRP A 211 8.89 -11.87 -2.17
N LEU A 212 10.06 -12.14 -1.61
CA LEU A 212 11.35 -11.82 -2.17
C LEU A 212 12.00 -13.10 -2.68
N ASP A 213 12.58 -13.06 -3.88
CA ASP A 213 13.25 -14.24 -4.45
C ASP A 213 14.54 -14.61 -3.71
N ASN A 214 15.15 -13.63 -3.04
CA ASN A 214 16.30 -13.86 -2.19
C ASN A 214 15.89 -13.85 -0.70
N GLN A 215 16.05 -14.99 -0.03
CA GLN A 215 15.76 -15.11 1.40
C GLN A 215 16.55 -14.11 2.26
N SER A 216 17.80 -13.79 1.89
CA SER A 216 18.61 -12.83 2.67
C SER A 216 18.12 -11.38 2.55
N ALA A 217 17.21 -11.09 1.62
CA ALA A 217 16.60 -9.77 1.48
C ALA A 217 15.50 -9.51 2.52
N TYR A 218 14.93 -10.56 3.14
CA TYR A 218 13.93 -10.39 4.19
C TYR A 218 14.53 -9.75 5.44
N LYS A 219 13.80 -8.82 6.06
CA LYS A 219 14.25 -8.19 7.31
C LYS A 219 14.22 -9.14 8.50
N ASP A 220 13.22 -10.02 8.54
CA ASP A 220 13.12 -11.07 9.53
C ASP A 220 13.49 -12.42 8.92
N GLN A 221 14.71 -12.87 9.21
CA GLN A 221 15.26 -14.10 8.66
C GLN A 221 14.63 -15.36 9.25
N GLU A 222 14.11 -15.30 10.48
CA GLU A 222 13.42 -16.44 11.09
C GLU A 222 12.04 -16.62 10.46
N MET A 223 11.31 -15.52 10.28
CA MET A 223 10.00 -15.53 9.63
C MET A 223 10.09 -15.87 8.13
N ALA A 224 11.21 -15.59 7.47
CA ALA A 224 11.44 -15.94 6.07
C ALA A 224 11.57 -17.45 5.82
N LYS A 225 12.02 -18.23 6.81
CA LYS A 225 12.18 -19.69 6.67
C LYS A 225 10.82 -20.37 6.46
N GLY A 226 10.73 -21.20 5.42
CA GLY A 226 9.50 -21.96 5.11
C GLY A 226 8.35 -21.12 4.56
N TYR A 227 8.61 -19.85 4.21
CA TYR A 227 7.60 -19.02 3.56
C TYR A 227 7.58 -19.29 2.04
N PHE A 228 6.45 -19.81 1.55
CA PHE A 228 6.31 -20.24 0.15
C PHE A 228 5.92 -19.13 -0.83
N GLY A 229 5.63 -17.92 -0.33
CA GLY A 229 5.22 -16.79 -1.15
C GLY A 229 3.75 -16.83 -1.58
N ALA A 230 3.15 -15.65 -1.67
CA ALA A 230 1.83 -15.45 -2.24
C ALA A 230 1.76 -14.12 -2.96
N ALA A 231 0.88 -13.98 -3.93
CA ALA A 231 0.46 -12.69 -4.44
C ALA A 231 -0.91 -12.33 -3.87
N TYR A 232 -1.15 -11.04 -3.76
CA TYR A 232 -2.47 -10.49 -3.49
C TYR A 232 -2.87 -9.56 -4.60
N SER A 233 -4.15 -9.54 -4.92
CA SER A 233 -4.68 -8.59 -5.88
C SER A 233 -5.98 -7.96 -5.43
N THR A 234 -6.25 -6.79 -5.99
CA THR A 234 -7.56 -6.15 -5.93
C THR A 234 -7.87 -5.64 -7.32
N CYS A 235 -8.91 -6.18 -7.94
CA CYS A 235 -9.39 -5.69 -9.21
C CYS A 235 -10.36 -4.52 -9.00
N PHE A 236 -10.33 -3.54 -9.89
CA PHE A 236 -11.14 -2.34 -9.81
C PHE A 236 -11.35 -1.72 -11.19
N GLU A 237 -12.27 -0.77 -11.27
CA GLU A 237 -12.57 -0.05 -12.50
C GLU A 237 -12.43 1.45 -12.26
N VAL A 238 -11.84 2.11 -13.25
CA VAL A 238 -11.69 3.56 -13.30
C VAL A 238 -12.48 4.08 -14.48
N GLU A 239 -13.28 5.12 -14.24
CA GLU A 239 -13.95 5.88 -15.29
C GLU A 239 -13.05 7.05 -15.69
N VAL A 240 -12.47 6.97 -16.88
CA VAL A 240 -11.73 8.06 -17.49
C VAL A 240 -12.74 8.99 -18.16
N THR A 241 -12.79 10.22 -17.69
CA THR A 241 -13.69 11.27 -18.20
C THR A 241 -12.97 12.13 -19.23
N SER A 242 -13.74 12.77 -20.12
CA SER A 242 -13.20 13.78 -21.03
C SER A 242 -12.84 15.04 -20.23
N GLY A 243 -11.61 15.11 -19.73
CA GLY A 243 -11.05 16.37 -19.28
C GLY A 243 -10.55 17.19 -20.47
N ASP A 244 -10.72 18.51 -20.42
CA ASP A 244 -9.97 19.48 -21.24
C ASP A 244 -8.49 19.49 -20.83
N GLY A 245 -7.85 18.31 -20.81
CA GLY A 245 -6.47 18.13 -20.41
C GLY A 245 -5.64 19.15 -21.16
N GLY A 246 -5.10 20.12 -20.40
CA GLY A 246 -4.60 21.40 -20.89
C GLY A 246 -3.93 21.26 -22.25
N ASN A 247 -4.65 21.73 -23.26
CA ASN A 247 -4.21 21.71 -24.64
C ASN A 247 -3.13 22.77 -24.85
N THR A 248 -1.96 22.61 -24.20
CA THR A 248 -0.72 23.10 -24.80
C THR A 248 -0.38 22.14 -25.93
N SER A 249 -1.06 22.39 -27.05
CA SER A 249 -0.76 21.83 -28.35
C SER A 249 0.67 22.19 -28.74
N THR A 250 1.63 21.34 -28.38
CA THR A 250 2.77 21.10 -29.24
C THR A 250 2.38 19.95 -30.14
N THR A 251 2.13 20.27 -31.40
CA THR A 251 1.89 19.34 -32.50
C THR A 251 2.98 18.25 -32.52
N GLN A 252 2.74 17.12 -31.84
CA GLN A 252 3.44 15.89 -32.16
C GLN A 252 2.61 15.11 -33.16
N GLN A 253 3.24 14.95 -34.32
CA GLN A 253 2.84 14.10 -35.43
C GLN A 253 2.59 12.66 -34.94
N PRO A 254 1.71 11.86 -35.58
CA PRO A 254 1.40 10.51 -35.13
C PRO A 254 2.65 9.62 -35.23
N GLY A 255 3.36 9.46 -34.12
CA GLY A 255 4.42 8.49 -33.98
C GLY A 255 3.79 7.14 -33.69
N THR A 256 3.92 6.21 -34.63
CA THR A 256 3.76 4.77 -34.40
C THR A 256 4.49 4.41 -33.11
N VAL A 257 3.78 3.86 -32.13
CA VAL A 257 4.39 3.29 -30.91
C VAL A 257 5.31 2.17 -31.39
N ALA A 258 6.61 2.39 -31.36
CA ALA A 258 7.59 1.36 -31.65
C ALA A 258 7.59 0.36 -30.47
N PRO A 259 7.64 -0.95 -30.73
CA PRO A 259 7.71 -1.94 -29.67
C PRO A 259 8.97 -1.74 -28.83
N TYR A 260 8.81 -1.85 -27.51
CA TYR A 260 9.90 -1.84 -26.54
C TYR A 260 10.93 -2.92 -26.90
N ASN A 261 12.17 -2.51 -27.14
CA ASN A 261 13.29 -3.41 -27.45
C ASN A 261 14.24 -3.47 -26.23
N PRO A 262 14.33 -4.60 -25.51
CA PRO A 262 15.06 -4.67 -24.24
C PRO A 262 16.60 -4.73 -24.35
N THR A 263 17.19 -4.55 -25.53
CA THR A 263 18.63 -4.81 -25.76
C THR A 263 19.54 -3.57 -25.72
N GLN A 264 19.09 -2.42 -25.17
CA GLN A 264 19.88 -1.17 -25.16
C GLN A 264 20.27 -0.65 -23.76
N GLY A 265 20.20 -1.47 -22.72
CA GLY A 265 20.74 -1.12 -21.40
C GLY A 265 21.86 -2.05 -21.00
N LEU A 266 23.09 -1.85 -21.51
CA LEU A 266 24.38 -2.29 -20.94
C LEU A 266 25.52 -2.03 -21.94
N VAL A 267 26.00 -0.79 -22.02
CA VAL A 267 27.39 -0.48 -22.41
C VAL A 267 27.81 0.81 -21.73
N GLY A 268 28.91 0.74 -20.97
CA GLY A 268 29.40 1.79 -20.09
C GLY A 268 29.84 3.04 -20.84
N ALA A 269 29.65 4.18 -20.18
CA ALA A 269 30.32 5.42 -20.53
C ALA A 269 31.42 5.68 -19.49
N GLU A 270 32.66 5.60 -19.96
CA GLU A 270 33.86 6.07 -19.28
C GLU A 270 33.71 7.56 -18.94
N ALA A 271 34.18 7.92 -17.75
CA ALA A 271 34.14 9.27 -17.23
C ALA A 271 35.35 10.07 -17.74
N ASP A 272 35.09 11.20 -18.40
CA ASP A 272 36.04 12.29 -18.57
C ASP A 272 35.66 13.48 -17.66
N PRO A 273 36.65 14.26 -17.17
CA PRO A 273 36.52 15.05 -15.96
C PRO A 273 35.80 16.38 -16.17
N MET A 274 34.72 16.60 -15.42
CA MET A 274 34.05 17.90 -15.33
C MET A 274 34.92 18.94 -14.61
N ALA A 275 34.97 20.13 -15.21
CA ALA A 275 35.53 21.34 -14.63
C ALA A 275 34.88 21.71 -13.27
N PRO A 276 35.63 22.32 -12.33
CA PRO A 276 35.12 22.62 -11.00
C PRO A 276 34.02 23.68 -11.05
N THR A 277 32.84 23.29 -10.58
CA THR A 277 31.70 24.17 -10.32
C THR A 277 32.03 25.10 -9.15
N PRO A 278 31.73 26.42 -9.21
CA PRO A 278 31.93 27.31 -8.07
C PRO A 278 31.03 26.89 -6.90
N PRO A 279 31.50 27.04 -5.64
CA PRO A 279 30.74 26.65 -4.47
C PRO A 279 29.45 27.48 -4.33
N PRO A 280 28.36 26.87 -3.85
CA PRO A 280 27.10 27.58 -3.63
C PRO A 280 27.28 28.67 -2.58
N ALA A 281 26.64 29.83 -2.83
CA ALA A 281 26.61 30.95 -1.89
C ALA A 281 25.98 30.50 -0.57
N VAL A 282 26.72 30.67 0.52
CA VAL A 282 26.27 30.37 1.88
C VAL A 282 25.14 31.34 2.24
N THR A 283 23.92 30.83 2.32
CA THR A 283 22.80 31.56 2.90
C THR A 283 23.00 31.58 4.41
N PRO A 284 22.99 32.75 5.09
CA PRO A 284 23.14 32.81 6.54
C PRO A 284 22.01 32.05 7.23
N ALA A 285 22.37 31.26 8.24
CA ALA A 285 21.41 30.57 9.09
C ALA A 285 20.46 31.59 9.77
N PRO A 286 19.15 31.31 9.87
CA PRO A 286 18.22 32.15 10.60
C PRO A 286 18.67 32.33 12.05
N ALA A 287 18.62 33.57 12.54
CA ALA A 287 18.90 33.88 13.94
C ALA A 287 17.93 33.11 14.86
N PRO A 288 18.41 32.56 15.99
CA PRO A 288 17.55 31.85 16.93
C PRO A 288 16.48 32.80 17.50
N ALA A 289 15.25 32.30 17.56
CA ALA A 289 14.14 33.01 18.19
C ALA A 289 14.45 33.28 19.68
N PRO A 290 14.04 34.44 20.23
CA PRO A 290 14.28 34.76 21.63
C PRO A 290 13.58 33.75 22.55
N THR A 291 14.33 33.18 23.48
CA THR A 291 13.82 32.31 24.54
C THR A 291 12.77 33.06 25.36
N PRO A 292 11.55 32.52 25.55
CA PRO A 292 10.58 33.11 26.45
C PRO A 292 11.10 33.11 27.89
N PRO A 293 10.72 34.10 28.73
CA PRO A 293 11.17 34.18 30.11
C PRO A 293 10.71 32.96 30.90
N ILE A 294 11.64 32.37 31.64
CA ILE A 294 11.38 31.28 32.59
C ILE A 294 10.42 31.83 33.65
N VAL A 295 9.18 31.35 33.63
CA VAL A 295 8.23 31.57 34.73
C VAL A 295 8.65 30.65 35.87
N GLN A 296 9.04 31.27 36.97
CA GLN A 296 9.45 30.64 38.22
C GLN A 296 8.32 29.72 38.73
N ALA A 297 8.65 28.45 38.99
CA ALA A 297 7.72 27.47 39.53
C ALA A 297 7.14 27.97 40.87
N ALA A 298 5.82 28.09 40.94
CA ALA A 298 5.11 28.38 42.18
C ALA A 298 5.26 27.20 43.16
N ALA A 299 5.49 27.54 44.42
CA ALA A 299 5.63 26.63 45.55
C ALA A 299 4.39 25.71 45.71
N PRO A 300 4.56 24.51 46.29
CA PRO A 300 3.45 23.60 46.55
C PRO A 300 2.45 24.22 47.55
N PRO A 301 1.13 24.02 47.37
CA PRO A 301 0.13 24.51 48.29
C PRO A 301 0.22 23.80 49.65
N ALA A 302 0.08 24.60 50.70
CA ALA A 302 0.09 24.21 52.10
C ALA A 302 -1.05 23.23 52.45
N GLU A 303 -0.76 22.37 53.43
CA GLU A 303 -1.66 21.39 54.02
C GLU A 303 -2.97 22.03 54.52
N ILE A 304 -4.08 21.37 54.19
CA ILE A 304 -5.42 21.73 54.67
C ILE A 304 -5.56 21.27 56.13
N PRO A 305 -5.95 22.14 57.08
CA PRO A 305 -6.15 21.74 58.48
C PRO A 305 -7.36 20.82 58.65
N ALA A 306 -7.20 19.81 59.52
CA ALA A 306 -8.24 18.89 59.94
C ALA A 306 -9.44 19.63 60.56
N ALA A 307 -10.65 19.28 60.12
CA ALA A 307 -11.90 19.80 60.66
C ALA A 307 -12.19 19.22 62.06
N THR A 308 -12.38 20.14 63.01
CA THR A 308 -12.83 19.89 64.38
C THR A 308 -14.25 19.31 64.42
N PRO A 309 -14.57 18.33 65.28
CA PRO A 309 -15.92 17.79 65.41
C PRO A 309 -16.83 18.75 66.18
N SER A 310 -18.07 18.92 65.69
CA SER A 310 -19.13 19.67 66.39
C SER A 310 -19.95 18.77 67.33
N PRO A 311 -20.56 19.33 68.39
CA PRO A 311 -20.98 18.58 69.57
C PRO A 311 -22.34 17.87 69.43
N THR A 312 -22.42 16.75 70.14
CA THR A 312 -23.60 15.90 70.35
C THR A 312 -24.74 16.65 71.04
N ALA A 313 -25.96 16.52 70.52
CA ALA A 313 -27.19 16.90 71.21
C ALA A 313 -28.03 15.64 71.57
N PRO A 314 -28.87 15.71 72.63
CA PRO A 314 -29.29 14.54 73.40
C PRO A 314 -30.51 13.80 72.84
N ALA A 315 -30.61 12.54 73.26
CA ALA A 315 -31.60 11.53 72.89
C ALA A 315 -33.06 11.89 73.26
N ALA A 316 -33.98 11.47 72.39
CA ALA A 316 -35.41 11.36 72.66
C ALA A 316 -35.84 9.86 72.67
N PRO A 317 -36.86 9.49 73.48
CA PRO A 317 -37.21 8.10 73.79
C PRO A 317 -38.03 7.41 72.68
N PRO A 318 -38.18 6.06 72.73
CA PRO A 318 -38.71 5.26 71.62
C PRO A 318 -40.23 5.26 71.60
N ALA A 319 -40.81 5.32 70.40
CA ALA A 319 -42.22 5.03 70.16
C ALA A 319 -42.36 3.82 69.22
N GLU A 320 -43.41 3.05 69.48
CA GLU A 320 -43.62 1.65 69.17
C GLU A 320 -43.84 1.31 67.69
N VAL A 321 -43.50 0.06 67.38
CA VAL A 321 -43.69 -0.67 66.11
C VAL A 321 -45.18 -0.90 65.83
N PRO A 322 -45.60 -0.85 64.55
CA PRO A 322 -46.38 -1.97 64.06
C PRO A 322 -45.81 -2.55 62.76
N ALA A 323 -45.95 -3.86 62.69
CA ALA A 323 -45.36 -4.78 61.75
C ALA A 323 -45.98 -4.71 60.34
N GLY A 324 -45.17 -5.09 59.35
CA GLY A 324 -45.64 -5.81 58.17
C GLY A 324 -45.56 -5.05 56.85
N SER A 325 -44.41 -5.13 56.18
CA SER A 325 -44.35 -5.29 54.73
C SER A 325 -42.97 -5.85 54.35
N GLU A 326 -43.00 -7.00 53.68
CA GLU A 326 -41.85 -7.74 53.18
C GLU A 326 -40.99 -6.85 52.26
N VAL A 327 -39.70 -6.74 52.58
CA VAL A 327 -38.69 -6.18 51.69
C VAL A 327 -37.84 -7.34 51.20
N THR A 328 -37.99 -7.62 49.90
CA THR A 328 -37.14 -8.51 49.10
C THR A 328 -35.66 -8.19 49.32
N PRO A 329 -34.78 -9.17 49.61
CA PRO A 329 -33.36 -8.91 49.73
C PRO A 329 -32.77 -8.53 48.36
N ALA A 330 -31.91 -7.51 48.37
CA ALA A 330 -31.06 -7.17 47.24
C ALA A 330 -30.12 -8.35 46.91
N PRO A 331 -29.81 -8.58 45.61
CA PRO A 331 -28.99 -9.72 45.20
C PRO A 331 -27.55 -9.59 45.73
N THR A 332 -27.11 -10.63 46.41
CA THR A 332 -25.71 -10.85 46.79
C THR A 332 -24.87 -10.94 45.52
N VAL A 333 -23.82 -10.11 45.42
CA VAL A 333 -22.80 -10.24 44.38
C VAL A 333 -22.08 -11.58 44.60
N PRO A 334 -22.02 -12.49 43.61
CA PRO A 334 -21.26 -13.72 43.76
C PRO A 334 -19.77 -13.40 43.79
N GLU A 335 -19.11 -13.96 44.80
CA GLU A 335 -17.66 -14.01 44.96
C GLU A 335 -17.04 -14.63 43.70
N ALA A 336 -16.04 -13.96 43.14
CA ALA A 336 -15.38 -14.38 41.92
C ALA A 336 -14.71 -15.74 42.11
N THR A 337 -15.22 -16.74 41.40
CA THR A 337 -14.60 -18.06 41.29
C THR A 337 -13.22 -17.90 40.64
N PRO A 338 -12.13 -18.40 41.23
CA PRO A 338 -10.82 -18.38 40.58
C PRO A 338 -10.87 -19.17 39.27
N ALA A 339 -10.23 -18.62 38.24
CA ALA A 339 -10.17 -19.20 36.90
C ALA A 339 -9.60 -20.64 36.94
N PRO A 340 -10.14 -21.57 36.13
CA PRO A 340 -9.60 -22.92 36.04
C PRO A 340 -8.17 -22.88 35.53
N THR A 341 -7.30 -23.59 36.24
CA THR A 341 -5.92 -23.86 35.84
C THR A 341 -5.97 -24.66 34.53
N SER A 342 -5.19 -24.22 33.54
CA SER A 342 -5.05 -24.90 32.24
C SER A 342 -4.70 -26.38 32.48
N PRO A 343 -5.39 -27.35 31.83
CA PRO A 343 -5.02 -28.74 31.95
C PRO A 343 -3.63 -28.95 31.36
N GLU A 344 -2.81 -29.68 32.12
CA GLU A 344 -1.50 -30.18 31.75
C GLU A 344 -1.61 -30.99 30.45
N ALA A 345 -0.77 -30.67 29.46
CA ALA A 345 -0.79 -31.31 28.16
C ALA A 345 -0.55 -32.82 28.32
N THR A 346 -1.56 -33.61 27.96
CA THR A 346 -1.42 -35.07 27.84
C THR A 346 -0.44 -35.36 26.70
N PRO A 347 0.64 -36.13 26.94
CA PRO A 347 1.56 -36.50 25.86
C PRO A 347 0.81 -37.36 24.83
N ALA A 348 1.05 -37.07 23.55
CA ALA A 348 0.47 -37.80 22.43
C ALA A 348 0.85 -39.29 22.50
N PRO A 349 -0.03 -40.21 22.09
CA PRO A 349 0.28 -41.64 22.04
C PRO A 349 1.42 -41.90 21.05
N ASP A 350 2.36 -42.77 21.45
CA ASP A 350 3.46 -43.26 20.61
C ASP A 350 2.91 -43.93 19.35
N THR A 351 3.01 -43.24 18.22
CA THR A 351 2.80 -43.84 16.90
C THR A 351 3.99 -44.76 16.60
N PRO A 352 3.79 -46.06 16.32
CA PRO A 352 4.90 -46.92 15.91
C PRO A 352 5.52 -46.40 14.61
N PRO A 353 6.85 -46.53 14.44
CA PRO A 353 7.54 -46.01 13.26
C PRO A 353 6.98 -46.66 12.00
N ALA A 354 6.57 -45.81 11.05
CA ALA A 354 6.22 -46.23 9.70
C ALA A 354 7.40 -46.96 9.07
N GLU A 355 7.17 -48.17 8.58
CA GLU A 355 8.14 -48.91 7.76
C GLU A 355 8.54 -48.05 6.55
N VAL A 356 9.84 -47.77 6.46
CA VAL A 356 10.45 -47.10 5.32
C VAL A 356 10.41 -48.07 4.14
N PRO A 357 9.71 -47.77 3.03
CA PRO A 357 9.84 -48.58 1.83
C PRO A 357 11.27 -48.46 1.30
N ALA A 358 11.90 -49.62 1.05
CA ALA A 358 13.25 -49.72 0.54
C ALA A 358 13.43 -48.86 -0.73
N ALA A 359 14.49 -48.05 -0.73
CA ALA A 359 14.89 -47.24 -1.88
C ALA A 359 15.15 -48.16 -3.10
N PRO A 360 14.66 -47.81 -4.30
CA PRO A 360 14.99 -48.56 -5.50
C PRO A 360 16.48 -48.39 -5.82
N GLU A 361 17.12 -49.51 -6.16
CA GLU A 361 18.51 -49.63 -6.60
C GLU A 361 18.80 -48.62 -7.73
N VAL A 362 19.82 -47.79 -7.51
CA VAL A 362 20.30 -46.81 -8.49
C VAL A 362 20.99 -47.58 -9.62
N THR A 363 20.35 -47.59 -10.78
CA THR A 363 20.98 -48.03 -12.03
C THR A 363 22.05 -46.98 -12.41
N PRO A 364 23.31 -47.35 -12.64
CA PRO A 364 24.33 -46.38 -13.03
C PRO A 364 24.02 -45.79 -14.42
N ALA A 365 24.17 -44.48 -14.53
CA ALA A 365 23.97 -43.73 -15.77
C ALA A 365 24.97 -44.18 -16.87
N PRO A 366 24.56 -44.20 -18.14
CA PRO A 366 25.46 -44.51 -19.24
C PRO A 366 26.54 -43.44 -19.40
N ALA A 367 27.73 -43.91 -19.79
CA ALA A 367 28.92 -43.09 -20.01
C ALA A 367 28.65 -41.90 -20.95
N VAL A 368 29.15 -40.74 -20.53
CA VAL A 368 29.14 -39.48 -21.28
C VAL A 368 29.86 -39.69 -22.62
N LEU A 369 29.16 -39.48 -23.73
CA LEU A 369 29.76 -39.41 -25.05
C LEU A 369 30.67 -38.18 -25.14
N GLU A 370 31.90 -38.42 -25.59
CA GLU A 370 32.91 -37.43 -25.92
C GLU A 370 32.33 -36.37 -26.86
N VAL A 371 32.33 -35.11 -26.41
CA VAL A 371 31.90 -33.96 -27.20
C VAL A 371 32.98 -33.68 -28.25
N THR A 372 32.64 -33.95 -29.51
CA THR A 372 33.45 -33.51 -30.66
C THR A 372 33.45 -31.98 -30.71
N PRO A 373 34.62 -31.30 -30.76
CA PRO A 373 34.66 -29.85 -30.87
C PRO A 373 34.06 -29.37 -32.20
N ALA A 374 33.28 -28.30 -32.14
CA ALA A 374 32.64 -27.67 -33.29
C ALA A 374 33.69 -27.14 -34.29
N PRO A 375 33.40 -27.17 -35.61
CA PRO A 375 34.29 -26.65 -36.62
C PRO A 375 34.45 -25.13 -36.50
N THR A 376 35.69 -24.68 -36.59
CA THR A 376 36.11 -23.27 -36.66
C THR A 376 35.35 -22.53 -37.77
N ALA A 377 34.71 -21.41 -37.42
CA ALA A 377 34.05 -20.54 -38.38
C ALA A 377 35.07 -20.02 -39.43
N PRO A 378 34.69 -19.93 -40.72
CA PRO A 378 35.56 -19.38 -41.74
C PRO A 378 35.77 -17.87 -41.53
N MET A 379 37.02 -17.46 -41.71
CA MET A 379 37.50 -16.08 -41.66
C MET A 379 36.70 -15.20 -42.64
N GLU A 380 35.98 -14.19 -42.12
CA GLU A 380 35.29 -13.22 -42.97
C GLU A 380 36.30 -12.40 -43.77
N THR A 381 36.07 -12.35 -45.08
CA THR A 381 36.79 -11.51 -46.04
C THR A 381 36.25 -10.08 -45.90
N PRO A 382 37.09 -9.04 -45.77
CA PRO A 382 36.62 -7.66 -45.68
C PRO A 382 35.93 -7.23 -46.98
N ALA A 383 34.78 -6.58 -46.84
CA ALA A 383 33.99 -6.03 -47.93
C ALA A 383 34.71 -4.86 -48.63
N PRO A 384 34.51 -4.65 -49.94
CA PRO A 384 35.11 -3.56 -50.69
C PRO A 384 34.54 -2.20 -50.26
N THR A 385 35.44 -1.23 -50.07
CA THR A 385 35.15 0.17 -49.74
C THR A 385 34.37 0.85 -50.86
N THR A 386 33.15 1.28 -50.58
CA THR A 386 32.35 2.14 -51.47
C THR A 386 32.87 3.59 -51.40
N PRO A 387 33.04 4.29 -52.53
CA PRO A 387 33.51 5.68 -52.53
C PRO A 387 32.46 6.65 -51.97
N ILE A 388 32.97 7.63 -51.23
CA ILE A 388 32.26 8.75 -50.60
C ILE A 388 31.62 9.63 -51.68
N PRO A 389 30.32 9.96 -51.61
CA PRO A 389 29.72 10.97 -52.48
C PRO A 389 30.16 12.38 -52.08
N GLU A 390 30.60 13.14 -53.09
CA GLU A 390 31.04 14.53 -52.96
C GLU A 390 29.92 15.45 -52.45
N THR A 391 30.25 16.27 -51.46
CA THR A 391 29.44 17.35 -50.90
C THR A 391 29.16 18.42 -51.97
N PRO A 392 27.89 18.77 -52.26
CA PRO A 392 27.58 19.91 -53.14
C PRO A 392 27.91 21.25 -52.47
N ALA A 393 28.65 22.08 -53.20
CA ALA A 393 29.03 23.43 -52.81
C ALA A 393 27.81 24.36 -52.62
N THR A 394 27.85 25.12 -51.53
CA THR A 394 26.92 26.20 -51.17
C THR A 394 26.95 27.33 -52.20
N PRO A 395 25.80 27.80 -52.73
CA PRO A 395 25.77 29.01 -53.55
C PRO A 395 25.78 30.27 -52.68
N THR A 396 26.69 31.16 -53.07
CA THR A 396 26.94 32.50 -52.54
C THR A 396 25.70 33.40 -52.61
N SER A 397 25.35 34.02 -51.48
CA SER A 397 24.31 35.05 -51.37
C SER A 397 24.74 36.32 -52.11
N GLY A 398 24.11 36.57 -53.26
CA GLY A 398 24.18 37.82 -54.00
C GLY A 398 23.07 38.77 -53.56
N SER A 399 23.45 39.79 -52.80
CA SER A 399 22.62 40.92 -52.40
C SER A 399 22.22 41.76 -53.63
N THR A 400 20.95 41.71 -54.03
CA THR A 400 20.35 42.73 -54.91
C THR A 400 19.14 43.38 -54.24
N SER A 401 19.36 44.62 -53.81
CA SER A 401 18.34 45.55 -53.33
C SER A 401 17.32 45.85 -54.44
N SER A 402 16.05 45.52 -54.24
CA SER A 402 14.95 46.05 -55.06
C SER A 402 14.09 47.01 -54.23
N VAL A 403 14.17 48.26 -54.65
CA VAL A 403 13.45 49.42 -54.15
C VAL A 403 11.98 49.32 -54.58
N CYS A 404 11.07 49.17 -53.62
CA CYS A 404 9.63 49.26 -53.86
C CYS A 404 9.21 50.74 -53.91
N ARG A 405 9.06 51.30 -55.12
CA ARG A 405 8.46 52.63 -55.33
C ARG A 405 6.93 52.54 -55.15
N ARG A 406 6.45 53.08 -54.04
CA ARG A 406 5.05 53.53 -53.84
C ARG A 406 4.73 54.63 -54.85
N ARG A 407 3.70 54.44 -55.68
CA ARG A 407 3.07 55.50 -56.47
C ARG A 407 1.66 55.70 -55.93
N MET A 408 1.48 56.67 -55.04
CA MET A 408 0.17 57.27 -54.77
C MET A 408 -0.06 58.35 -55.83
N ARG A 409 -1.21 58.27 -56.51
CA ARG A 409 -1.89 59.43 -57.09
C ARG A 409 -2.80 59.96 -55.98
N SER A 410 -2.47 61.14 -55.45
CA SER A 410 -3.17 62.40 -55.69
C SER A 410 -2.29 63.54 -55.21
#